data_AF-A0A925G4D1-F1
#
_entry.id   AF-A0A925G4D1-F1
#
_cell.length_a   1.000
_cell.length_b   1.000
_cell.length_c   1.000
_cell.angle_alpha   90.00
_cell.angle_beta   90.00
_cell.angle_gamma   90.00
#
_symmetry.space_group_name_H-M   'P 1'
#
loop_
_entity.id
_entity.type
_entity.pdbx_description
1 polymer ?
#
loop_
_entity_poly.entity_id
_entity_poly.type
_entity_poly.pdbx_seq_one_letter_code
_entity_poly.pdbx_strand_id
1 'polypeptide(L)' 'MEIIHACCCGLDVHARTVVACLIKHGRKQTRTFSTMTDELLRLLDWLVSEGCTHVAIESTGV' A
#
# COMPACT_ATOMS: atom_id res chain seq x y z
N MET A 1 -2.91 3.21 23.88
CA MET A 1 -2.98 2.93 22.42
C MET A 1 -1.81 2.02 22.11
N GLU A 2 -2.08 0.78 21.72
CA GLU A 2 -1.06 -0.25 21.44
C GLU A 2 -0.86 -0.37 19.93
N ILE A 3 0.41 -0.50 19.50
CA ILE A 3 0.75 -0.70 18.09
C ILE A 3 0.81 -2.21 17.84
N ILE A 4 -0.17 -2.74 17.12
CA ILE A 4 -0.25 -4.17 16.78
C ILE A 4 0.63 -4.51 15.56
N HIS A 5 0.70 -3.59 14.59
CA HIS A 5 1.51 -3.74 13.38
C HIS A 5 2.51 -2.59 13.26
N ALA A 6 3.80 -2.91 13.40
CA ALA A 6 4.88 -1.95 13.25
C ALA A 6 5.19 -1.60 11.76
N CYS A 7 4.71 -2.42 10.83
CA CYS A 7 4.78 -2.24 9.38
C CYS A 7 3.43 -2.61 8.75
N CYS A 8 2.75 -1.65 8.13
CA CYS A 8 1.48 -1.86 7.42
C CYS A 8 1.28 -0.84 6.30
N CYS A 9 0.41 -1.15 5.34
CA CYS A 9 0.07 -0.25 4.25
C CYS A 9 -1.43 -0.04 4.13
N GLY A 10 -1.85 1.19 3.83
CA GLY A 10 -3.19 1.49 3.34
C GLY A 10 -3.15 1.69 1.82
N LEU A 11 -4.06 1.04 1.11
CA LEU A 11 -4.29 1.26 -0.32
C LEU A 11 -5.60 1.99 -0.52
N ASP A 12 -5.56 3.08 -1.28
CA ASP A 12 -6.72 3.76 -1.83
C ASP A 12 -6.77 3.43 -3.34
N VAL A 13 -7.76 2.62 -3.72
CA VAL A 13 -7.92 2.08 -5.07
C VAL A 13 -9.03 2.85 -5.79
N HIS A 14 -8.66 3.44 -6.92
CA HIS A 14 -9.55 4.10 -7.87
C HIS A 14 -9.45 3.38 -9.24
N ALA A 15 -10.34 3.71 -10.18
CA ALA A 15 -10.42 3.03 -11.48
C ALA A 15 -9.09 2.96 -12.28
N ARG A 16 -8.21 3.97 -12.16
CA ARG A 16 -6.95 4.05 -12.94
C ARG A 16 -5.68 4.06 -12.10
N THR A 17 -5.82 4.21 -10.78
CA THR A 17 -4.68 4.46 -9.89
C THR A 17 -4.86 3.76 -8.56
N VAL A 18 -3.74 3.34 -7.98
CA VAL A 18 -3.65 2.85 -6.61
C VAL A 18 -2.69 3.75 -5.84
N VAL A 19 -3.17 4.42 -4.81
CA VAL A 19 -2.33 5.20 -3.90
C VAL A 19 -2.02 4.33 -2.69
N ALA A 20 -0.73 4.05 -2.48
CA ALA A 20 -0.25 3.20 -1.41
C ALA A 20 0.49 4.04 -0.36
N CYS A 21 0.05 3.96 0.89
CA CYS A 21 0.64 4.63 2.04
C CYS A 21 1.20 3.58 3.00
N LEU A 22 2.51 3.38 3.01
CA LEU A 22 3.22 2.49 3.93
C LEU A 22 3.62 3.24 5.20
N ILE A 23 3.38 2.64 6.36
CA ILE A 23 3.94 3.06 7.65
C ILE A 23 4.83 1.95 8.18
N LYS A 24 6.09 2.28 8.50
CA LYS A 24 7.08 1.35 9.05
C LYS A 24 7.88 2.03 10.16
N HIS A 25 7.78 1.51 11.38
CA HIS A 25 8.41 2.08 12.59
C HIS A 25 8.16 3.60 12.73
N GLY A 26 6.93 4.03 12.46
CA GLY A 26 6.54 5.45 12.52
C GLY A 26 6.96 6.30 11.32
N ARG A 27 7.70 5.75 10.34
CA ARG A 27 8.03 6.44 9.09
C ARG A 27 6.99 6.15 8.02
N LYS A 28 6.51 7.20 7.37
CA LYS A 28 5.51 7.12 6.30
C LYS A 28 6.16 7.27 4.93
N GLN A 29 5.77 6.42 3.99
CA GLN A 29 6.11 6.51 2.58
C GLN A 29 4.83 6.39 1.75
N THR A 30 4.64 7.29 0.78
CA THR A 30 3.50 7.23 -0.14
C THR A 30 4.00 7.06 -1.57
N ARG A 31 3.38 6.16 -2.33
CA ARG A 31 3.63 5.96 -3.75
C ARG A 31 2.32 5.76 -4.49
N THR A 32 2.28 6.19 -5.75
CA THR A 32 1.11 6.02 -6.63
C THR A 32 1.50 5.10 -7.77
N PHE A 33 0.63 4.13 -8.04
CA PHE A 33 0.77 3.14 -9.10
C PHE A 33 -0.45 3.20 -10.02
N SER A 34 -0.34 2.66 -11.23
CA SER A 34 -1.52 2.43 -12.07
C SER A 34 -2.23 1.11 -11.70
N THR A 35 -3.43 0.90 -12.24
CA THR A 35 -4.16 -0.38 -12.13
C THR A 35 -3.74 -1.42 -13.18
N MET A 36 -2.73 -1.12 -14.00
CA MET A 36 -2.15 -2.09 -14.95
C MET A 36 -1.29 -3.11 -14.22
N THR A 37 -1.27 -4.34 -14.74
CA THR A 37 -0.65 -5.50 -14.07
C THR A 37 0.84 -5.28 -13.74
N ASP A 38 1.60 -4.62 -14.61
CA ASP A 38 3.02 -4.31 -14.39
C ASP A 38 3.24 -3.39 -13.19
N GLU A 39 2.40 -2.35 -13.04
CA GLU A 39 2.44 -1.44 -11.90
C GLU A 39 1.92 -2.09 -10.61
N LEU A 40 0.93 -2.98 -10.70
CA LEU A 40 0.48 -3.77 -9.55
C LEU A 40 1.56 -4.75 -9.05
N LEU A 41 2.34 -5.34 -9.97
CA LEU A 41 3.50 -6.16 -9.60
C LEU A 41 4.60 -5.32 -8.94
N ARG A 42 4.86 -4.10 -9.43
CA ARG A 42 5.80 -3.16 -8.79
C ARG A 42 5.34 -2.71 -7.40
N LEU A 43 4.03 -2.52 -7.20
CA LEU A 43 3.44 -2.29 -5.89
C LEU A 43 3.73 -3.48 -4.95
N LEU A 44 3.48 -4.70 -5.41
CA LEU A 44 3.77 -5.92 -4.64
C LEU A 44 5.26 -6.03 -4.29
N ASP A 45 6.15 -5.90 -5.26
CA ASP A 45 7.60 -5.97 -5.06
C ASP A 45 8.07 -4.94 -4.03
N TRP A 46 7.53 -3.72 -4.09
CA TRP A 46 7.83 -2.67 -3.14
C TRP A 46 7.37 -3.04 -1.72
N LEU A 47 6.13 -3.50 -1.55
CA LEU A 47 5.60 -3.90 -0.24
C LEU A 47 6.38 -5.07 0.37
N VAL A 48 6.76 -6.06 -0.45
CA VAL A 48 7.59 -7.20 -0.06
C VAL A 48 8.99 -6.74 0.37
N SER A 49 9.63 -5.85 -0.41
CA SER A 49 10.95 -5.31 -0.08
C SER A 49 10.97 -4.54 1.26
N GLU A 50 9.83 -3.95 1.62
CA GLU A 50 9.67 -3.23 2.88
C GLU A 50 9.26 -4.14 4.05
N GLY A 51 9.00 -5.43 3.79
CA GLY A 51 8.53 -6.39 4.80
C GLY A 51 7.11 -6.10 5.27
N CYS A 52 6.28 -5.46 4.43
CA CYS A 52 4.90 -5.17 4.74
C CYS A 52 4.02 -6.41 4.52
N THR A 53 3.44 -6.94 5.59
CA THR A 53 2.61 -8.16 5.56
C THR A 53 1.12 -7.88 5.69
N HIS A 54 0.74 -6.68 6.13
CA HIS A 54 -0.64 -6.30 6.40
C HIS A 54 -1.01 -5.08 5.57
N VAL A 55 -2.11 -5.20 4.83
CA VAL A 55 -2.63 -4.16 3.97
C VAL A 55 -4.12 -3.96 4.24
N ALA A 56 -4.53 -2.72 4.45
CA ALA A 56 -5.93 -2.32 4.43
C ALA A 56 -6.25 -1.70 3.08
N ILE A 57 -7.41 -2.03 2.51
CA ILE A 57 -7.82 -1.54 1.19
C ILE A 57 -9.10 -0.75 1.34
N GLU A 58 -9.07 0.51 0.93
CA GLU A 58 -10.24 1.30 0.58
C GLU A 58 -10.45 1.17 -0.92
N SER A 59 -11.52 0.48 -1.32
CA SER A 59 -11.91 0.37 -2.71
C SER A 59 -13.17 1.21 -2.91
N THR A 60 -13.05 2.32 -3.63
CA THR A 60 -14.22 3.09 -4.04
C THR A 60 -14.79 2.45 -5.31
N GLY A 61 -16.05 2.02 -5.25
CA GLY A 61 -16.77 1.51 -6.41
C GLY A 61 -17.23 2.67 -7.28
N VAL A 62 -16.44 3.04 -8.28
CA VAL A 62 -16.83 3.93 -9.38
C VAL A 62 -17.02 3.13 -10.65
#